data_AF-A0A3D5JXH0-F1
#
_entry.id   AF-A0A3D5JXH0-F1
#
_cell.length_a   1.000
_cell.length_b   1.000
_cell.length_c   1.000
_cell.angle_alpha   90.00
_cell.angle_beta   90.00
_cell.angle_gamma   90.00
#
_symmetry.space_group_name_H-M   'P 1'
#
loop_
_entity.id
_entity.type
_entity.pdbx_description
1 polymer ?
#
loop_
_entity_poly.entity_id
_entity_poly.type
_entity_poly.pdbx_seq_one_letter_code
_entity_poly.pdbx_strand_id
1 'polypeptide(L)'
;MQITRLALAACIGFSATMALSAPITFKARSQALSATSGGKYQSVESEVTWEAGNTAVIVVDMWDDHWCPNAAKRVVEMAKPMNAIIKQAREKGMLIIHAPSSTVDFYKGTPALKRAQNAPSAKPPKPLSKDVRWGTNWCWPDKFRETELP
;
A
#
# COMPACT_ATOMS: atom_id res chain seq x y z
N MET A 1 -47.34 -45.57 21.41
CA MET A 1 -47.56 -44.20 20.91
C MET A 1 -46.29 -43.40 21.20
N GLN A 2 -45.34 -43.38 20.27
CA GLN A 2 -44.01 -42.79 20.45
C GLN A 2 -43.87 -41.68 19.41
N ILE A 3 -43.80 -40.43 19.86
CA ILE A 3 -43.74 -39.26 18.99
C ILE A 3 -42.25 -38.92 18.79
N THR A 4 -41.70 -39.35 17.68
CA THR A 4 -40.36 -38.95 17.22
C THR A 4 -40.40 -37.49 16.75
N ARG A 5 -39.72 -36.61 17.47
CA ARG A 5 -39.53 -35.21 17.07
C ARG A 5 -38.33 -35.11 16.14
N LEU A 6 -38.59 -34.85 14.86
CA LEU A 6 -37.58 -34.55 13.86
C LEU A 6 -37.14 -33.08 14.04
N ALA A 7 -35.93 -32.85 14.56
CA ALA A 7 -35.35 -31.52 14.65
C ALA A 7 -34.70 -31.18 13.30
N LEU A 8 -35.34 -30.31 12.52
CA LEU A 8 -34.81 -29.77 11.27
C LEU A 8 -33.82 -28.65 11.62
N ALA A 9 -32.53 -28.95 11.60
CA ALA A 9 -31.48 -27.94 11.73
C ALA A 9 -31.41 -27.11 10.43
N ALA A 10 -31.96 -25.90 10.47
CA ALA A 10 -31.82 -24.94 9.38
C ALA A 10 -30.38 -24.39 9.38
N CYS A 11 -29.52 -24.96 8.54
CA CYS A 11 -28.22 -24.38 8.22
C CYS A 11 -28.44 -23.10 7.42
N ILE A 12 -28.45 -21.95 8.11
CA ILE A 12 -28.42 -20.64 7.47
C ILE A 12 -27.03 -20.52 6.81
N GLY A 13 -26.97 -20.83 5.53
CA GLY A 13 -25.78 -20.61 4.71
C GLY A 13 -25.52 -19.11 4.63
N PHE A 14 -24.49 -18.64 5.34
CA PHE A 14 -24.00 -17.28 5.19
C PHE A 14 -23.28 -17.22 3.83
N SER A 15 -24.02 -16.87 2.76
CA SER A 15 -23.41 -16.51 1.49
C SER A 15 -22.62 -15.22 1.70
N ALA A 16 -21.33 -15.35 1.99
CA ALA A 16 -20.40 -14.25 1.87
C ALA A 16 -20.38 -13.83 0.40
N THR A 17 -21.08 -12.75 0.08
CA THR A 17 -20.89 -12.02 -1.16
C THR A 17 -19.42 -11.60 -1.18
N MET A 18 -18.59 -12.34 -1.93
CA MET A 18 -17.26 -11.86 -2.27
C MET A 18 -17.48 -10.55 -3.02
N ALA A 19 -17.20 -9.43 -2.36
CA ALA A 19 -17.27 -8.12 -2.98
C ALA A 19 -16.43 -8.17 -4.25
N LEU A 20 -17.08 -8.07 -5.40
CA LEU A 20 -16.42 -8.09 -6.69
C LEU A 20 -15.47 -6.89 -6.72
N SER A 21 -14.18 -7.16 -6.90
CA SER A 21 -13.17 -6.12 -7.09
C SER A 21 -13.62 -5.23 -8.25
N ALA A 22 -13.93 -3.97 -7.96
CA ALA A 22 -14.35 -3.01 -8.97
C ALA A 22 -13.18 -2.08 -9.34
N PRO A 23 -13.05 -1.65 -10.61
CA PRO A 23 -12.01 -0.70 -11.00
C PRO A 23 -12.09 0.60 -10.18
N ILE A 24 -10.92 1.22 -9.98
CA ILE A 24 -10.80 2.55 -9.39
C ILE A 24 -10.29 3.52 -10.46
N THR A 25 -11.00 4.64 -10.62
CA THR A 25 -10.61 5.73 -11.51
C THR A 25 -10.25 6.95 -10.69
N PHE A 26 -9.09 7.54 -10.95
CA PHE A 26 -8.65 8.74 -10.25
C PHE A 26 -7.75 9.62 -11.15
N LYS A 27 -7.63 10.89 -10.78
CA LYS A 27 -6.70 11.81 -11.43
C LYS A 27 -5.30 11.60 -10.88
N ALA A 28 -4.38 11.21 -11.74
CA ALA A 28 -2.96 11.14 -11.46
C ALA A 28 -2.25 12.42 -11.92
N ARG A 29 -1.13 12.72 -11.26
CA ARG A 29 -0.21 13.79 -11.64
C ARG A 29 1.19 13.23 -11.75
N SER A 30 1.88 13.54 -12.83
CA SER A 30 3.29 13.22 -13.05
C SER A 30 4.06 14.46 -13.48
N GLN A 31 5.40 14.38 -13.50
CA GLN A 31 6.24 15.39 -14.14
C GLN A 31 6.90 14.80 -15.38
N ALA A 32 6.84 15.52 -16.49
CA ALA A 32 7.48 15.15 -17.75
C ALA A 32 8.34 16.28 -18.29
N LEU A 33 9.46 15.95 -18.94
CA LEU A 33 10.28 16.90 -19.66
C LEU A 33 9.49 17.46 -20.85
N SER A 34 9.35 18.78 -20.91
CA SER A 34 8.65 19.44 -22.01
C SER A 34 9.66 19.93 -23.05
N ALA A 35 9.55 19.40 -24.26
CA ALA A 35 10.36 19.79 -25.41
C ALA A 35 10.16 21.27 -25.79
N THR A 36 8.99 21.85 -25.50
CA THR A 36 8.63 23.23 -25.83
C THR A 36 8.99 24.25 -24.75
N SER A 37 9.35 23.80 -23.54
CA SER A 37 9.72 24.69 -22.42
C SER A 37 11.23 24.74 -22.14
N GLY A 38 12.05 24.38 -23.14
CA GLY A 38 13.51 24.34 -23.00
C GLY A 38 13.98 23.24 -22.04
N GLY A 39 13.29 22.10 -22.00
CA GLY A 39 13.68 20.96 -21.17
C GLY A 39 13.31 21.10 -19.68
N LYS A 40 12.39 22.01 -19.33
CA LYS A 40 11.85 22.08 -17.96
C LYS A 40 10.83 20.97 -17.74
N TYR A 41 10.76 20.47 -16.50
CA TYR A 41 9.70 19.57 -16.08
C TYR A 41 8.38 20.34 -15.97
N GLN A 42 7.33 19.79 -16.57
CA GLN A 42 5.97 20.30 -16.46
C GLN A 42 5.07 19.25 -15.81
N SER A 43 4.11 19.73 -15.02
CA SER A 43 3.09 18.88 -14.43
C SER A 43 2.13 18.41 -15.51
N VAL A 44 1.95 17.10 -15.62
CA VAL A 44 0.98 16.48 -16.51
C VAL A 44 -0.07 15.80 -15.64
N GLU A 45 -1.34 16.13 -15.88
CA GLU A 45 -2.47 15.46 -15.25
C GLU A 45 -3.09 14.47 -16.22
N SER A 46 -3.42 13.29 -15.74
CA SER A 46 -4.11 12.27 -16.52
C SER A 46 -5.15 11.56 -15.66
N GLU A 47 -6.19 11.06 -16.29
CA GLU A 47 -7.11 10.12 -15.65
C GLU A 47 -6.57 8.70 -15.84
N VAL A 48 -6.54 7.93 -14.76
CA VAL A 48 -6.10 6.54 -14.78
C VAL A 48 -7.17 5.65 -14.15
N THR A 49 -7.34 4.48 -14.73
CA THR A 49 -8.24 3.43 -14.21
C THR A 49 -7.43 2.18 -13.93
N TRP A 50 -7.49 1.69 -12.69
CA TRP A 50 -6.77 0.49 -12.25
C TRP A 50 -7.74 -0.59 -11.81
N GLU A 51 -7.43 -1.84 -12.17
CA GLU A 51 -8.16 -3.02 -11.72
C GLU A 51 -7.80 -3.32 -10.26
N ALA A 52 -8.77 -3.19 -9.34
CA ALA A 52 -8.51 -3.27 -7.90
C ALA A 52 -7.88 -4.62 -7.47
N GLY A 53 -8.35 -5.73 -8.04
CA GLY A 53 -7.87 -7.08 -7.71
C GLY A 53 -6.44 -7.36 -8.16
N ASN A 54 -5.91 -6.57 -9.10
CA ASN A 54 -4.53 -6.65 -9.58
C ASN A 54 -3.66 -5.51 -9.05
N THR A 55 -4.18 -4.71 -8.11
CA THR A 55 -3.50 -3.49 -7.63
C THR A 55 -3.46 -3.45 -6.10
N ALA A 56 -2.31 -3.07 -5.55
CA ALA A 56 -2.13 -2.84 -4.13
C ALA A 56 -1.74 -1.38 -3.87
N VAL A 57 -2.17 -0.85 -2.72
CA VAL A 57 -1.72 0.46 -2.21
C VAL A 57 -0.71 0.21 -1.12
N ILE A 58 0.50 0.75 -1.27
CA ILE A 58 1.55 0.67 -0.24
C ILE A 58 1.69 2.06 0.39
N VAL A 59 1.41 2.14 1.69
CA VAL A 59 1.56 3.35 2.50
C VAL A 59 2.89 3.28 3.22
N VAL A 60 3.89 3.96 2.69
CA VAL A 60 5.27 3.95 3.20
C VAL A 60 5.46 5.09 4.18
N ASP A 61 5.99 4.78 5.36
CA ASP A 61 6.41 5.75 6.37
C ASP A 61 5.39 6.88 6.62
N MET A 62 4.12 6.50 6.77
CA MET A 62 3.06 7.41 7.21
C MET A 62 2.81 7.19 8.70
N TRP A 63 3.44 8.03 9.50
CA TRP A 63 3.43 7.98 10.95
C TRP A 63 2.37 8.92 11.52
N ASP A 64 2.09 8.78 12.81
CA ASP A 64 1.32 9.75 13.59
C ASP A 64 2.10 11.05 13.83
N ASP A 65 3.44 10.97 13.89
CA ASP A 65 4.34 12.13 13.97
C ASP A 65 5.73 11.85 13.34
N HIS A 66 6.56 12.88 13.18
CA HIS A 66 7.90 12.78 12.62
C HIS A 66 8.91 13.63 13.40
N TRP A 67 10.10 13.06 13.69
CA TRP A 67 11.16 13.70 14.47
C TRP A 67 11.60 15.08 13.92
N CYS A 68 11.57 15.25 12.59
CA CYS A 68 11.75 16.53 11.92
C CYS A 68 10.40 17.30 11.85
N PRO A 69 10.25 18.44 12.54
CA PRO A 69 8.99 19.20 12.57
C PRO A 69 8.53 19.68 11.19
N ASN A 70 9.48 20.00 10.30
CA ASN A 70 9.15 20.42 8.93
C ASN A 70 8.64 19.25 8.09
N ALA A 71 9.13 18.03 8.32
CA ALA A 71 8.60 16.85 7.67
C ALA A 71 7.20 16.51 8.21
N ALA A 72 6.99 16.59 9.53
CA ALA A 72 5.68 16.40 10.15
C ALA A 72 4.62 17.34 9.53
N LYS A 73 4.93 18.63 9.38
CA LYS A 73 4.03 19.60 8.72
C LYS A 73 3.62 19.19 7.31
N ARG A 74 4.58 18.76 6.48
CA ARG A 74 4.31 18.30 5.10
C ARG A 74 3.44 17.03 5.08
N VAL A 75 3.69 16.10 6.01
CA VAL A 75 2.90 14.87 6.15
C VAL A 75 1.46 15.18 6.53
N VAL A 76 1.23 16.11 7.46
CA VAL A 76 -0.12 16.52 7.89
C VAL A 76 -0.96 17.05 6.73
N GLU A 77 -0.36 17.85 5.83
CA GLU A 77 -1.05 18.36 4.63
C GLU A 77 -1.45 17.22 3.68
N MET A 78 -0.58 16.21 3.53
CA MET A 78 -0.78 15.07 2.64
C MET A 78 -1.75 14.01 3.21
N ALA A 79 -1.85 13.87 4.53
CA ALA A 79 -2.60 12.79 5.18
C ALA A 79 -4.09 12.76 4.79
N LYS A 80 -4.73 13.93 4.70
CA LYS A 80 -6.17 14.05 4.35
C LYS A 80 -6.47 13.57 2.92
N PRO A 81 -5.85 14.14 1.85
CA PRO A 81 -6.10 13.66 0.49
C PRO A 81 -5.65 12.22 0.29
N MET A 82 -4.57 11.78 0.93
CA MET A 82 -4.14 10.39 0.89
C MET A 82 -5.21 9.45 1.47
N ASN A 83 -5.77 9.76 2.64
CA ASN A 83 -6.81 8.95 3.27
C ASN A 83 -8.08 8.86 2.41
N ALA A 84 -8.42 9.91 1.65
CA ALA A 84 -9.56 9.88 0.74
C ALA A 84 -9.40 8.83 -0.38
N ILE A 85 -8.21 8.70 -0.94
CA ILE A 85 -7.91 7.67 -1.96
C ILE A 85 -7.82 6.28 -1.32
N ILE A 86 -7.20 6.15 -0.14
CA ILE A 86 -7.09 4.86 0.56
C ILE A 86 -8.48 4.32 0.94
N LYS A 87 -9.42 5.17 1.35
CA LYS A 87 -10.80 4.75 1.63
C LYS A 87 -11.47 4.17 0.38
N GLN A 88 -11.38 4.87 -0.75
CA GLN A 88 -11.91 4.37 -2.03
C GLN A 88 -11.24 3.06 -2.43
N ALA A 89 -9.92 2.94 -2.29
CA ALA A 89 -9.19 1.71 -2.57
C ALA A 89 -9.70 0.52 -1.72
N ARG A 90 -9.94 0.73 -0.42
CA ARG A 90 -10.52 -0.30 0.47
C ARG A 90 -11.93 -0.70 0.04
N GLU A 91 -12.78 0.28 -0.28
CA GLU A 91 -14.16 0.04 -0.73
C GLU A 91 -14.20 -0.79 -2.03
N LYS A 92 -13.18 -0.64 -2.89
CA LYS A 92 -13.02 -1.40 -4.13
C LYS A 92 -12.34 -2.75 -3.96
N GLY A 93 -11.91 -3.11 -2.75
CA GLY A 93 -11.29 -4.38 -2.43
C GLY A 93 -9.79 -4.46 -2.73
N MET A 94 -9.10 -3.33 -2.90
CA MET A 94 -7.64 -3.31 -3.09
C MET A 94 -6.91 -3.76 -1.82
N LEU A 95 -5.78 -4.45 -1.98
CA LEU A 95 -4.88 -4.77 -0.88
C LEU A 95 -4.17 -3.49 -0.41
N ILE A 96 -4.33 -3.15 0.87
CA ILE A 96 -3.62 -2.03 1.49
C ILE A 96 -2.49 -2.57 2.38
N ILE A 97 -1.27 -2.16 2.10
CA ILE A 97 -0.06 -2.54 2.83
C ILE A 97 0.44 -1.29 3.55
N HIS A 98 0.50 -1.34 4.88
CA HIS A 98 1.19 -0.32 5.67
C HIS A 98 2.64 -0.76 5.88
N ALA A 99 3.59 0.08 5.48
CA ALA A 99 5.02 -0.18 5.52
C ALA A 99 5.75 0.90 6.36
N PRO A 100 5.55 0.93 7.69
CA PRO A 100 6.33 1.79 8.56
C PRO A 100 7.74 1.21 8.77
N SER A 101 8.76 2.04 8.70
CA SER A 101 10.10 1.74 9.22
C SER A 101 10.08 1.78 10.75
N SER A 102 10.98 1.09 11.45
CA SER A 102 11.29 1.27 12.89
C SER A 102 10.16 1.24 13.95
N THR A 103 8.87 1.04 13.61
CA THR A 103 7.73 0.95 14.54
C THR A 103 6.75 -0.17 14.21
N VAL A 104 7.16 -1.14 13.40
CA VAL A 104 6.38 -2.36 13.14
C VAL A 104 5.95 -3.06 14.45
N ASP A 105 6.74 -2.89 15.51
CA ASP A 105 6.47 -3.38 16.86
C ASP A 105 5.16 -2.88 17.47
N PHE A 106 4.66 -1.70 17.09
CA PHE A 106 3.35 -1.21 17.50
C PHE A 106 2.22 -2.16 17.08
N TYR A 107 2.39 -2.87 15.97
CA TYR A 107 1.40 -3.78 15.41
C TYR A 107 1.51 -5.23 15.92
N LYS A 108 2.30 -5.48 16.97
CA LYS A 108 2.46 -6.81 17.58
C LYS A 108 1.10 -7.43 17.94
N GLY A 109 0.94 -8.71 17.62
CA GLY A 109 -0.28 -9.47 17.91
C GLY A 109 -1.44 -9.23 16.95
N THR A 110 -1.41 -8.15 16.16
CA THR A 110 -2.49 -7.84 15.22
C THR A 110 -2.57 -8.86 14.08
N PRO A 111 -3.77 -9.14 13.53
CA PRO A 111 -3.91 -9.99 12.34
C PRO A 111 -3.14 -9.47 11.12
N ALA A 112 -2.98 -8.14 11.01
CA ALA A 112 -2.24 -7.52 9.92
C ALA A 112 -0.75 -7.88 9.95
N LEU A 113 -0.09 -7.74 11.11
CA LEU A 113 1.32 -8.11 11.25
C LEU A 113 1.52 -9.62 11.08
N LYS A 114 0.64 -10.44 11.66
CA LYS A 114 0.68 -11.90 11.48
C LYS A 114 0.57 -12.30 10.01
N ARG A 115 -0.31 -11.65 9.24
CA ARG A 115 -0.43 -11.87 7.79
C ARG A 115 0.86 -11.53 7.05
N ALA A 116 1.50 -10.41 7.40
CA ALA A 116 2.76 -10.00 6.79
C ALA A 116 3.91 -10.98 7.13
N GLN A 117 4.01 -11.44 8.38
CA GLN A 117 5.01 -12.42 8.82
C GLN A 117 4.82 -13.79 8.17
N ASN A 118 3.58 -14.20 7.95
CA ASN A 118 3.23 -15.46 7.30
C ASN A 118 3.20 -15.37 5.77
N ALA A 119 3.50 -14.19 5.19
CA ALA A 119 3.53 -14.03 3.75
C ALA A 119 4.65 -14.89 3.13
N PRO A 120 4.42 -15.54 1.98
CA PRO A 120 5.47 -16.25 1.28
C PRO A 120 6.63 -15.31 0.93
N SER A 121 7.86 -15.80 1.07
CA SER A 121 9.02 -15.05 0.60
C SER A 121 8.97 -14.89 -0.92
N ALA A 122 9.17 -13.66 -1.39
CA ALA A 122 9.27 -13.34 -2.81
C ALA A 122 10.73 -13.07 -3.20
N LYS A 123 11.13 -13.50 -4.41
CA LYS A 123 12.43 -13.12 -4.96
C LYS A 123 12.34 -11.68 -5.49
N PRO A 124 13.31 -10.81 -5.15
CA PRO A 124 13.32 -9.46 -5.70
C PRO A 124 13.58 -9.50 -7.21
N PRO A 125 13.03 -8.53 -7.98
CA PRO A 125 13.20 -8.50 -9.44
C PRO A 125 14.63 -8.17 -9.88
N LYS A 126 15.44 -7.57 -8.99
CA LYS A 126 16.87 -7.33 -9.16
C LYS A 126 17.62 -7.96 -7.97
N PRO A 127 18.87 -8.44 -8.17
CA PRO A 127 19.71 -8.88 -7.07
C PRO A 127 19.85 -7.80 -6.00
N LEU A 128 19.80 -8.19 -4.72
CA LEU A 128 20.12 -7.29 -3.62
C LEU A 128 21.59 -6.90 -3.65
N SER A 129 21.91 -5.77 -3.02
CA SER A 129 23.30 -5.37 -2.86
C SER A 129 24.10 -6.45 -2.13
N LYS A 130 25.39 -6.54 -2.46
CA LYS A 130 26.35 -7.33 -1.67
C LYS A 130 26.84 -6.56 -0.45
N ASP A 131 26.78 -5.24 -0.53
CA ASP A 131 27.20 -4.35 0.55
C ASP A 131 26.06 -4.23 1.59
N VAL A 132 26.42 -4.19 2.86
CA VAL A 132 25.46 -4.04 3.96
C VAL A 132 25.55 -2.62 4.52
N ARG A 133 24.39 -1.97 4.68
CA ARG A 133 24.24 -0.68 5.35
C ARG A 133 23.08 -0.78 6.34
N TRP A 134 23.26 -0.29 7.57
CA TRP A 134 22.25 -0.36 8.63
C TRP A 134 21.73 -1.79 8.89
N GLY A 135 22.62 -2.80 8.78
CA GLY A 135 22.27 -4.20 8.99
C GLY A 135 21.45 -4.84 7.86
N THR A 136 21.22 -4.15 6.74
CA THR A 136 20.48 -4.68 5.58
C THR A 136 21.21 -4.41 4.26
N ASN A 137 20.81 -5.11 3.20
CA ASN A 137 21.33 -4.90 1.84
C ASN A 137 20.25 -4.40 0.85
N TRP A 138 19.11 -3.93 1.37
CA TRP A 138 17.93 -3.55 0.59
C TRP A 138 17.94 -2.08 0.14
N CYS A 139 18.42 -1.16 0.97
CA CYS A 139 18.39 0.28 0.69
C CYS A 139 19.70 0.80 0.07
N TRP A 140 20.06 0.29 -1.11
CA TRP A 140 21.20 0.81 -1.87
C TRP A 140 20.76 1.57 -3.12
N PRO A 141 21.28 2.80 -3.33
CA PRO A 141 21.03 3.52 -4.56
C PRO A 141 21.54 2.75 -5.78
N ASP A 142 20.76 2.76 -6.85
CA ASP A 142 21.23 2.26 -8.15
C ASP A 142 22.23 3.29 -8.71
N LYS A 143 23.53 3.02 -8.62
CA LYS A 143 24.62 3.95 -8.99
C LYS A 143 24.54 4.49 -10.43
N PHE A 144 23.82 3.80 -11.32
CA PHE A 144 23.64 4.24 -12.71
C PHE A 144 22.40 5.12 -12.92
N ARG A 145 21.49 5.16 -11.95
CA ARG A 145 20.20 5.88 -12.03
C ARG A 145 20.06 6.97 -10.98
N GLU A 146 20.59 6.75 -9.79
CA GLU A 146 20.40 7.57 -8.60
C GLU A 146 21.72 8.21 -8.20
N THR A 147 21.67 9.50 -7.88
CA THR A 147 22.83 10.23 -7.34
C THR A 147 23.21 9.68 -5.97
N GLU A 148 24.44 9.96 -5.54
CA GLU A 148 24.80 9.66 -4.15
C GLU A 148 23.81 10.32 -3.19
N LEU A 149 23.42 9.57 -2.16
CA LEU A 149 22.60 10.11 -1.08
C LEU A 149 23.44 11.13 -0.31
N PRO A 150 22.85 12.26 0.13
CA PRO A 150 23.52 13.26 0.95
C PRO A 150 24.12 12.68 2.24
#